data_AF-A0A078IZC2-F1
#
_entry.id   AF-A0A078IZC2-F1
#
_cell.length_a   1.000
_cell.length_b   1.000
_cell.length_c   1.000
_cell.angle_alpha   90.00
_cell.angle_beta   90.00
_cell.angle_gamma   90.00
#
_symmetry.space_group_name_H-M   'P 1'
#
loop_
_entity.id
_entity.type
_entity.pdbx_description
1 polymer ?
#
loop_
_entity_poly.entity_id
_entity_poly.type
_entity_poly.pdbx_seq_one_letter_code
_entity_poly.pdbx_strand_id
1 'polypeptide(L)'
;MMCIMFAEMERSVGEIDRARGIYRYASQYEDSQVVWEKWHELETEHGNEDTYRDILSVKQTVSGSGLRPVKKSRSGSPFETLATSPVKKMRTM
;
A
#
# COMPACT_ATOMS: atom_id res chain seq x y z
N MET A 1 -2.14 16.92 -1.97
CA MET A 1 -2.48 16.79 -3.41
C MET A 1 -1.26 16.83 -4.33
N MET A 2 -0.36 17.81 -4.26
CA MET A 2 0.75 17.91 -5.22
C MET A 2 1.77 16.76 -5.13
N CYS A 3 1.96 16.18 -3.92
CA CYS A 3 2.83 15.02 -3.73
C CYS A 3 2.32 13.75 -4.44
N ILE A 4 1.00 13.56 -4.55
CA ILE A 4 0.41 12.39 -5.20
C ILE A 4 0.68 12.42 -6.71
N MET A 5 0.47 13.59 -7.33
CA MET A 5 0.74 13.79 -8.76
C MET A 5 2.22 13.57 -9.09
N PHE A 6 3.12 14.01 -8.21
CA PHE A 6 4.56 13.80 -8.39
C PHE A 6 4.94 12.33 -8.24
N ALA A 7 4.36 11.61 -7.28
CA ALA A 7 4.59 10.18 -7.11
C ALA A 7 4.06 9.35 -8.29
N GLU A 8 2.90 9.71 -8.85
CA GLU A 8 2.37 9.07 -10.06
C GLU A 8 3.26 9.32 -11.28
N MET A 9 3.84 10.53 -11.40
CA MET A 9 4.81 10.85 -12.45
C MET A 9 6.09 10.01 -12.32
N GLU A 10 6.71 9.94 -11.13
CA GLU A 10 7.91 9.11 -10.91
C GLU A 10 7.63 7.62 -11.17
N ARG A 11 6.44 7.14 -10.82
CA ARG A 11 5.98 5.79 -11.17
C ARG A 11 5.91 5.58 -12.68
N SER A 12 5.43 6.56 -13.45
CA SER A 12 5.37 6.46 -14.92
C SER A 12 6.75 6.43 -15.60
N VAL A 13 7.75 7.04 -14.96
CA VAL A 13 9.15 7.03 -15.41
C VAL A 13 9.87 5.72 -15.04
N GLY A 14 9.31 4.96 -14.09
CA GLY A 14 9.88 3.71 -13.58
C GLY A 14 10.73 3.89 -12.32
N GLU A 15 10.78 5.09 -11.76
CA GLU A 15 11.55 5.43 -10.54
C GLU A 15 10.72 5.13 -9.28
N ILE A 16 10.52 3.85 -9.00
CA ILE A 16 9.65 3.37 -7.91
C ILE A 16 10.18 3.78 -6.53
N ASP A 17 11.50 3.77 -6.33
CA ASP A 17 12.11 4.12 -5.04
C ASP A 17 11.92 5.60 -4.70
N ARG A 18 11.90 6.48 -5.71
CA ARG A 18 11.54 7.89 -5.55
C ARG A 18 10.06 8.06 -5.24
N ALA A 19 9.18 7.38 -5.97
CA ALA A 19 7.75 7.40 -5.70
C ALA A 19 7.44 6.99 -4.24
N ARG A 20 8.09 5.93 -3.73
CA ARG A 20 8.00 5.49 -2.32
C ARG A 20 8.41 6.60 -1.33
N GLY A 21 9.53 7.28 -1.60
CA GLY A 21 9.99 8.40 -0.78
C GLY A 21 8.97 9.54 -0.72
N ILE A 22 8.33 9.84 -1.84
CA ILE A 22 7.30 10.88 -1.92
C ILE A 22 6.04 10.47 -1.15
N TYR A 23 5.59 9.22 -1.24
CA TYR A 23 4.44 8.75 -0.45
C TYR A 23 4.73 8.76 1.06
N ARG A 24 5.93 8.38 1.49
CA ARG A 24 6.40 8.50 2.90
C ARG A 24 6.39 9.94 3.39
N TYR A 25 6.77 10.88 2.53
CA TYR A 25 6.73 12.29 2.86
C TYR A 25 5.29 12.79 2.91
N ALA A 26 4.47 12.47 1.90
CA ALA A 26 3.07 12.86 1.82
C ALA A 26 2.27 12.39 3.05
N SER A 27 2.50 11.16 3.51
CA SER A 27 1.81 10.60 4.69
C SER A 27 2.10 11.32 6.00
N GLN A 28 3.16 12.14 6.09
CA GLN A 28 3.45 12.92 7.31
C GLN A 28 2.62 14.19 7.42
N TYR A 29 2.10 14.69 6.31
CA TYR A 29 1.38 15.97 6.25
C TYR A 29 -0.10 15.79 5.86
N GLU A 30 -0.42 14.73 5.11
CA GLU A 30 -1.76 14.40 4.68
C GLU A 30 -2.18 13.02 5.21
N ASP A 31 -3.08 13.00 6.19
CA ASP A 31 -3.78 11.78 6.66
C ASP A 31 -4.90 11.32 5.70
N SER A 32 -4.75 11.61 4.40
CA SER A 32 -5.77 11.26 3.42
C SER A 32 -5.71 9.77 3.07
N GLN A 33 -6.87 9.11 3.12
CA GLN A 33 -7.02 7.72 2.68
C GLN A 33 -6.49 7.48 1.25
N VAL A 34 -6.56 8.50 0.40
CA VAL A 34 -6.09 8.47 -1.00
C VAL A 34 -4.58 8.21 -1.08
N VAL A 35 -3.77 8.81 -0.20
CA VAL A 35 -2.31 8.60 -0.18
C VAL A 35 -2.00 7.14 0.10
N TRP A 36 -2.71 6.54 1.07
CA TRP A 36 -2.53 5.15 1.47
C TRP A 36 -2.98 4.16 0.39
N GLU A 37 -4.09 4.44 -0.29
CA GLU A 37 -4.58 3.61 -1.40
C GLU A 37 -3.60 3.63 -2.58
N LYS A 38 -3.12 4.81 -2.96
CA LYS A 38 -2.15 4.97 -4.05
C LYS A 38 -0.81 4.32 -3.76
N TRP A 39 -0.34 4.43 -2.52
CA TRP A 39 0.89 3.77 -2.09
C TRP A 39 0.73 2.24 -2.02
N HIS A 40 -0.46 1.75 -1.63
CA HIS A 40 -0.78 0.33 -1.69
C HIS A 40 -0.79 -0.21 -3.13
N GLU A 41 -1.37 0.51 -4.09
CA GLU A 41 -1.35 0.16 -5.50
C GLU A 41 0.08 0.08 -6.06
N LEU A 42 0.94 1.05 -5.70
CA LEU A 42 2.35 1.05 -6.11
C LEU A 42 3.05 -0.27 -5.73
N GLU A 43 2.78 -0.76 -4.50
CA GLU A 43 3.52 -1.87 -3.91
C GLU A 43 2.90 -3.22 -4.22
N THR A 44 1.63 -3.23 -4.60
CA THR A 44 1.01 -4.39 -5.23
C THR A 44 1.61 -4.66 -6.62
N GLU A 45 1.97 -3.59 -7.36
CA GLU A 45 2.52 -3.72 -8.71
C GLU A 45 4.05 -3.88 -8.76
N HIS A 46 4.78 -3.19 -7.87
CA HIS A 46 6.25 -3.10 -7.92
C HIS A 46 6.94 -3.50 -6.61
N GLY A 47 6.16 -3.90 -5.60
CA GLY A 47 6.66 -4.21 -4.25
C GLY A 47 6.83 -5.70 -3.99
N ASN A 48 7.39 -5.98 -2.81
CA ASN A 48 7.54 -7.32 -2.24
C ASN A 48 6.87 -7.35 -0.86
N GLU A 49 6.78 -8.53 -0.25
CA GLU A 49 6.13 -8.67 1.07
C GLU A 49 6.77 -7.81 2.17
N ASP A 50 8.10 -7.61 2.11
CA ASP A 50 8.83 -6.78 3.08
C ASP A 50 8.55 -5.28 2.90
N THR A 51 8.53 -4.78 1.67
CA THR A 51 8.23 -3.35 1.41
C THR A 51 6.78 -3.02 1.75
N TYR A 52 5.88 -3.98 1.55
CA TYR A 52 4.48 -3.85 1.95
C TYR A 52 4.31 -3.73 3.48
N ARG A 53 5.08 -4.50 4.24
CA ARG A 53 5.09 -4.43 5.71
C ARG A 53 5.62 -3.08 6.21
N ASP A 54 6.63 -2.52 5.56
CA ASP A 54 7.16 -1.19 5.90
C ASP A 54 6.07 -0.11 5.80
N ILE A 55 5.21 -0.16 4.78
CA ILE A 55 4.13 0.80 4.59
C ILE A 55 3.11 0.73 5.72
N LEU A 56 2.73 -0.49 6.11
CA LEU A 56 1.81 -0.70 7.22
C LEU A 56 2.42 -0.19 8.54
N SER A 57 3.72 -0.36 8.74
CA SER A 57 4.43 0.17 9.91
C SER A 57 4.42 1.71 9.93
N VAL A 58 4.71 2.35 8.79
CA VAL A 58 4.63 3.82 8.67
C VAL A 58 3.20 4.29 8.93
N LYS A 59 2.20 3.63 8.37
CA LYS A 59 0.77 3.93 8.61
C LYS A 59 0.39 3.87 10.09
N GLN A 60 0.80 2.81 10.78
CA GLN A 60 0.54 2.65 12.22
C GLN A 60 1.22 3.74 13.05
N THR A 61 2.44 4.11 12.66
CA THR A 61 3.21 5.17 13.32
C THR A 61 2.55 6.54 13.13
N VAL A 62 2.14 6.87 11.91
CA VAL A 62 1.47 8.12 11.57
C VAL A 62 0.10 8.21 12.25
N SER A 63 -0.72 7.16 12.14
CA SER A 63 -2.07 7.15 12.72
C SER A 63 -2.09 6.93 14.24
N GLY A 64 -0.94 6.86 14.92
CA GLY A 64 -0.87 6.80 16.38
C GLY A 64 -1.60 5.61 17.01
N SER A 65 -1.70 4.47 16.32
CA SER A 65 -2.33 3.26 16.88
C SER A 65 -1.34 2.53 17.78
N GLY A 66 -1.09 3.12 18.94
CA GLY A 66 -0.30 2.53 20.00
C GLY A 66 -0.88 1.21 20.49
N LEU A 67 -0.03 0.17 20.45
CA LEU A 67 -0.11 -1.11 21.15
C LEU A 67 -1.10 -2.16 20.62
N ARG A 68 -0.55 -3.25 20.06
CA ARG A 68 -0.53 -4.57 20.73
C ARG A 68 0.68 -5.39 20.27
N PRO A 69 1.45 -6.01 21.19
CA PRO A 69 2.54 -6.90 20.83
C PRO A 69 2.00 -8.22 20.24
N VAL A 70 2.76 -8.68 19.25
CA VAL A 70 2.69 -9.90 18.44
C VAL A 70 2.16 -11.14 19.20
N LYS A 71 1.21 -11.85 18.58
CA LYS A 71 1.21 -13.32 18.57
C LYS A 71 1.40 -13.82 17.14
N LYS A 72 2.60 -14.35 16.89
CA LYS A 72 2.96 -15.07 15.67
C LYS A 72 2.25 -16.43 15.71
N SER A 73 1.29 -16.66 14.82
CA SER A 73 0.84 -18.01 14.48
C SER A 73 0.23 -18.08 13.08
N ARG A 74 0.97 -18.79 12.21
CA ARG A 74 0.56 -19.52 11.00
C ARG A 74 0.25 -18.70 9.72
N SER A 75 1.24 -18.75 8.83
CA SER A 75 1.13 -18.99 7.37
C SER A 75 -0.09 -18.41 6.65
N GLY A 76 0.14 -17.31 5.94
CA GLY A 76 -0.80 -16.70 5.01
C GLY A 76 -0.37 -15.26 4.79
N SER A 77 0.47 -15.03 3.78
CA SER A 77 0.81 -13.67 3.36
C SER A 77 -0.48 -12.97 2.94
N PRO A 78 -0.79 -11.74 3.42
CA PRO A 78 -1.95 -10.97 2.97
C PRO A 78 -2.04 -10.80 1.44
N PHE A 79 -0.93 -11.04 0.74
CA PHE A 79 -0.82 -11.05 -0.71
C PHE A 79 -1.66 -12.16 -1.38
N GLU A 80 -1.88 -13.30 -0.73
CA GLU A 80 -2.59 -14.44 -1.35
C GLU A 80 -4.12 -14.27 -1.41
N THR A 81 -4.70 -13.31 -0.69
CA THR A 81 -6.18 -13.19 -0.61
C THR A 81 -6.79 -12.32 -1.72
N LEU A 82 -5.99 -11.59 -2.50
CA LEU A 82 -6.51 -10.66 -3.52
C LEU A 82 -6.39 -11.14 -4.97
N ALA A 83 -5.75 -12.29 -5.23
CA ALA A 83 -5.56 -12.85 -6.57
C ALA A 83 -6.72 -13.78 -7.06
N THR A 84 -7.90 -13.72 -6.48
CA THR A 84 -9.11 -14.30 -7.08
C THR A 84 -10.30 -13.42 -6.79
N SER A 85 -10.45 -12.38 -7.62
CA SER A 85 -11.80 -11.97 -7.99
C SER A 85 -12.28 -12.88 -9.13
N PRO A 86 -13.39 -13.60 -8.95
CA PRO A 86 -13.95 -14.40 -10.02
C PRO A 86 -14.45 -13.45 -11.11
N VAL A 87 -13.99 -13.68 -12.34
CA VAL A 87 -14.69 -13.24 -13.54
C VAL A 87 -16.18 -13.43 -13.29
N LYS A 88 -16.92 -12.32 -13.38
CA LYS A 88 -18.36 -12.18 -13.22
C LYS A 88 -19.08 -13.28 -14.02
N LYS A 89 -19.32 -14.45 -13.40
CA LYS A 89 -20.24 -15.46 -13.91
C LYS A 89 -21.64 -14.98 -13.59
N MET A 90 -22.16 -14.12 -14.47
CA MET A 90 -23.60 -13.84 -14.49
C MET A 90 -24.29 -15.11 -14.98
N ARG A 91 -24.93 -15.79 -14.03
CA ARG A 91 -25.67 -17.02 -14.20
C ARG A 91 -26.92 -16.76 -15.04
N THR A 92 -27.13 -17.67 -15.98
CA THR A 92 -28.30 -17.91 -16.81
C THR A 92 -29.60 -17.82 -16.01
N MET A 93 -30.59 -17.12 -16.56
CA MET A 93 -31.98 -17.58 -16.68
C MET A 93 -32.45 -17.30 -18.10
#